data_AF-A0A1G8DEN5-F1
#
_entry.id   AF-A0A1G8DEN5-F1
#
_cell.length_a   1.000
_cell.length_b   1.000
_cell.length_c   1.000
_cell.angle_alpha   90.00
_cell.angle_beta   90.00
_cell.angle_gamma   90.00
#
_symmetry.space_group_name_H-M   'P 1'
#
loop_
_entity.id
_entity.type
_entity.pdbx_description
1 polymer ?
#
loop_
_entity_poly.entity_id
_entity_poly.type
_entity_poly.pdbx_seq_one_letter_code
_entity_poly.pdbx_strand_id
1 'polypeptide(L)'
;MRLAIENWWVSDFSSLMSGQTSKCFIEALEDSEIIRFSKDKWDELLAASPSFRRIIEALTTKNFEADQNRIFINISDPAEIRYATFVQHHSTRYNRISLYMMASFLGLTRAYLSRVRRQIVKRGHAASSA
;
A
#
# COMPACT_ATOMS: atom_id res chain seq x y z
N MET A 1 0.06 7.98 2.80
CA MET A 1 1.24 7.18 2.39
C MET A 1 0.75 5.96 1.63
N ARG A 2 1.44 5.54 0.57
CA ARG A 2 1.16 4.30 -0.18
C ARG A 2 2.28 3.29 0.08
N LEU A 3 1.93 2.00 0.04
CA LEU A 3 2.87 0.90 0.13
C LEU A 3 2.64 0.01 -1.08
N ALA A 4 3.72 -0.49 -1.66
CA ALA A 4 3.70 -1.48 -2.73
C ALA A 4 4.57 -2.66 -2.30
N ILE A 5 4.17 -3.86 -2.69
CA ILE A 5 4.92 -5.10 -2.47
C ILE A 5 5.32 -5.69 -3.83
N GLU A 6 5.93 -6.85 -3.84
CA GLU A 6 6.38 -7.52 -5.05
C GLU A 6 5.23 -7.70 -6.05
N ASN A 7 5.52 -7.51 -7.34
CA ASN A 7 4.57 -7.52 -8.45
C ASN A 7 3.49 -6.43 -8.43
N TRP A 8 3.59 -5.44 -7.53
CA TRP A 8 2.73 -4.25 -7.57
C TRP A 8 3.38 -3.14 -8.39
N TRP A 9 2.51 -2.32 -8.94
CA TRP A 9 2.91 -1.12 -9.66
C TRP A 9 2.81 0.07 -8.73
N VAL A 10 3.87 0.89 -8.71
CA VAL A 10 3.89 2.14 -7.95
C VAL A 10 4.29 3.27 -8.89
N SER A 11 3.46 4.32 -8.90
CA SER A 11 3.70 5.54 -9.65
C SER A 11 2.84 6.66 -9.06
N ASP A 12 3.30 7.90 -9.22
CA ASP A 12 2.40 9.04 -9.18
C ASP A 12 1.67 9.13 -10.52
N PHE A 13 0.55 8.42 -10.63
CA PHE A 13 -0.21 8.33 -11.88
C PHE A 13 -0.71 9.70 -12.36
N SER A 14 -0.95 10.65 -11.45
CA SER A 14 -1.34 12.01 -11.82
C SER A 14 -0.18 12.73 -12.51
N SER A 15 1.02 12.66 -11.95
CA SER A 15 2.25 13.17 -12.58
C SER A 15 2.54 12.48 -13.91
N LEU A 16 2.45 11.14 -13.96
CA LEU A 16 2.69 10.36 -15.17
C LEU A 16 1.76 10.77 -16.33
N MET A 17 0.46 10.96 -16.05
CA MET A 17 -0.52 11.34 -17.08
C MET A 17 -0.43 12.81 -17.48
N SER A 18 -0.19 13.71 -16.52
CA SER A 18 -0.17 15.16 -16.78
C SER A 18 1.18 15.67 -17.28
N GLY A 19 2.26 14.89 -17.14
CA GLY A 19 3.63 15.32 -17.39
C GLY A 19 4.18 16.32 -16.36
N GLN A 20 3.41 16.64 -15.30
CA GLN A 20 3.85 17.54 -14.24
C GLN A 20 4.78 16.83 -13.27
N THR A 21 5.60 17.58 -12.55
CA THR A 21 6.49 17.03 -11.51
C THR A 21 5.70 16.30 -10.43
N SER A 22 6.21 15.15 -9.99
CA SER A 22 5.57 14.37 -8.93
C SER A 22 5.56 15.10 -7.61
N LYS A 23 4.47 14.92 -6.85
CA LYS A 23 4.30 15.46 -5.50
C LYS A 23 4.86 14.54 -4.42
N CYS A 24 5.35 13.36 -4.79
CA CYS A 24 5.90 12.39 -3.85
C CYS A 24 7.15 11.71 -4.41
N PHE A 25 7.86 11.05 -3.50
CA PHE A 25 8.98 10.19 -3.83
C PHE A 25 8.58 8.73 -3.64
N ILE A 26 9.23 7.86 -4.39
CA ILE A 26 9.16 6.41 -4.22
C ILE A 26 10.48 5.98 -3.60
N GLU A 27 10.41 5.32 -2.46
CA GLU A 27 11.55 4.85 -1.69
C GLU A 27 11.48 3.33 -1.57
N ALA A 28 12.60 2.66 -1.84
CA ALA A 28 12.75 1.24 -1.57
C ALA A 28 13.11 1.06 -0.09
N LEU A 29 12.34 0.24 0.64
CA LEU A 29 12.56 0.01 2.07
C LEU A 29 13.66 -1.01 2.37
N GLU A 30 14.15 -1.66 1.33
CA GLU A 30 15.12 -2.74 1.34
C GLU A 30 15.70 -2.91 -0.06
N ASP A 31 16.75 -3.71 -0.18
CA ASP A 31 17.33 -4.07 -1.47
C ASP A 31 16.25 -4.66 -2.39
N SER A 32 16.04 -3.98 -3.52
CA SER A 32 14.92 -4.23 -4.42
C SER A 32 15.39 -4.22 -5.87
N GLU A 33 14.86 -5.16 -6.66
CA GLU A 33 14.97 -5.12 -8.11
C GLU A 33 13.70 -4.51 -8.69
N ILE A 34 13.86 -3.50 -9.55
CA ILE A 34 12.73 -2.76 -10.11
C ILE A 34 12.84 -2.66 -11.63
N ILE A 35 11.70 -2.73 -12.30
CA ILE A 35 11.56 -2.39 -13.72
C ILE A 35 11.01 -0.97 -13.79
N ARG A 36 11.73 -0.09 -14.48
CA ARG A 36 11.36 1.33 -14.64
C ARG A 36 11.15 1.67 -16.12
N PHE A 37 10.08 2.39 -16.41
CA PHE A 37 9.79 2.93 -17.73
C PHE A 37 9.74 4.46 -17.68
N SER A 38 10.25 5.12 -18.72
CA SER A 38 9.91 6.53 -18.96
C SER A 38 8.48 6.63 -19.52
N LYS A 39 7.90 7.84 -19.49
CA LYS A 39 6.57 8.09 -20.08
C LYS A 39 6.52 7.73 -21.58
N ASP A 40 7.55 8.08 -22.34
CA ASP A 40 7.59 7.78 -23.77
C ASP A 40 7.62 6.27 -24.02
N LYS A 41 8.43 5.53 -23.24
CA LYS A 41 8.50 4.06 -23.35
C LYS A 41 7.21 3.39 -22.90
N TRP A 42 6.55 3.96 -21.90
CA TRP A 42 5.24 3.53 -21.45
C TRP A 42 4.20 3.62 -22.57
N ASP A 43 4.12 4.77 -23.25
CA ASP A 43 3.18 4.98 -24.35
C ASP A 43 3.49 4.08 -25.56
N GLU A 44 4.77 3.94 -25.89
CA GLU A 44 5.24 3.04 -26.95
C GLU A 44 4.82 1.58 -26.67
N LEU A 45 5.03 1.08 -25.45
CA LEU A 45 4.65 -0.28 -25.06
C LEU A 45 3.13 -0.49 -25.08
N LEU A 46 2.36 0.51 -24.64
CA LEU A 46 0.89 0.47 -24.67
C LEU A 46 0.32 0.50 -26.09
N ALA A 47 1.03 1.09 -27.05
CA ALA A 47 0.67 1.09 -28.46
C ALA A 47 1.11 -0.19 -29.18
N ALA A 48 2.31 -0.69 -28.86
CA ALA A 48 2.91 -1.84 -29.54
C ALA A 48 2.35 -3.19 -29.09
N SER A 49 1.87 -3.32 -27.83
CA SER A 49 1.45 -4.61 -27.28
C SER A 49 0.08 -4.55 -26.59
N PRO A 50 -0.97 -5.13 -27.20
CA PRO A 50 -2.28 -5.28 -26.56
C PRO A 50 -2.23 -6.10 -25.25
N SER A 51 -1.34 -7.10 -25.19
CA SER A 51 -1.12 -7.91 -23.99
C SER A 51 -0.56 -7.06 -22.84
N PHE A 52 0.41 -6.18 -23.13
CA PHE A 52 0.94 -5.26 -22.14
C PHE A 52 -0.14 -4.31 -21.64
N ARG A 53 -0.92 -3.71 -22.55
CA ARG A 53 -2.08 -2.87 -22.18
C ARG A 53 -3.04 -3.58 -21.23
N ARG A 54 -3.42 -4.83 -21.52
CA ARG A 54 -4.33 -5.61 -20.67
C ARG A 54 -3.74 -5.87 -19.28
N ILE A 55 -2.43 -6.12 -19.18
CA ILE A 55 -1.72 -6.27 -17.89
C ILE A 55 -1.79 -4.96 -17.10
N ILE A 56 -1.48 -3.83 -17.76
CA ILE A 56 -1.51 -2.50 -17.13
C ILE A 56 -2.91 -2.13 -16.66
N GLU A 57 -3.94 -2.38 -17.45
CA GLU A 57 -5.33 -2.12 -17.10
C GLU A 57 -5.74 -2.93 -15.86
N ALA A 58 -5.41 -4.22 -15.82
CA ALA A 58 -5.70 -5.07 -14.67
C ALA A 58 -4.98 -4.59 -13.39
N LEU A 59 -3.70 -4.24 -13.50
CA LEU A 59 -2.90 -3.79 -12.36
C LEU A 59 -3.33 -2.40 -11.86
N THR A 60 -3.64 -1.49 -12.78
CA THR A 60 -4.13 -0.14 -12.44
C THR A 60 -5.51 -0.20 -11.79
N THR A 61 -6.41 -1.04 -12.30
CA THR A 61 -7.74 -1.27 -11.70
C THR A 61 -7.61 -1.81 -10.28
N LYS A 62 -6.80 -2.85 -10.09
CA LYS A 62 -6.56 -3.43 -8.75
C LYS A 62 -5.94 -2.42 -7.77
N ASN A 63 -5.00 -1.59 -8.24
CA ASN A 63 -4.41 -0.52 -7.42
C ASN A 63 -5.45 0.54 -7.04
N PHE A 64 -6.33 0.92 -7.98
CA PHE A 64 -7.40 1.88 -7.73
C PHE A 64 -8.40 1.35 -6.69
N GLU A 65 -8.85 0.10 -6.83
CA GLU A 65 -9.72 -0.57 -5.86
C GLU A 65 -9.08 -0.62 -4.46
N ALA A 66 -7.80 -0.99 -4.38
CA ALA A 66 -7.07 -1.02 -3.11
C ALA A 66 -6.97 0.37 -2.46
N ASP A 67 -6.73 1.42 -3.26
CA ASP A 67 -6.70 2.80 -2.78
C ASP A 67 -8.07 3.28 -2.28
N GLN A 68 -9.16 2.97 -3.00
CA GLN A 68 -10.53 3.29 -2.59
C GLN A 68 -10.91 2.57 -1.28
N ASN A 69 -10.66 1.27 -1.21
CA ASN A 69 -10.92 0.49 0.01
C ASN A 69 -10.14 1.04 1.21
N ARG A 70 -8.86 1.43 1.01
CA ARG A 70 -8.07 2.08 2.07
C ARG A 70 -8.72 3.37 2.55
N ILE A 71 -9.21 4.22 1.65
CA ILE A 71 -9.89 5.47 2.00
C ILE A 71 -11.13 5.16 2.85
N PHE A 72 -11.95 4.21 2.41
CA PHE A 72 -13.17 3.82 3.12
C PHE A 72 -12.88 3.28 4.53
N ILE A 73 -11.95 2.32 4.64
CA ILE A 73 -11.51 1.76 5.93
C ILE A 73 -10.99 2.85 6.85
N ASN A 74 -10.19 3.80 6.33
CA ASN A 74 -9.61 4.86 7.16
C ASN A 74 -10.67 5.84 7.71
N ILE A 75 -11.77 6.05 6.98
CA ILE A 75 -12.87 6.95 7.37
C ILE A 75 -13.85 6.25 8.31
N SER A 76 -14.20 5.00 8.01
CA SER A 76 -15.36 4.33 8.61
C SER A 76 -15.01 3.41 9.79
N ASP A 77 -13.80 2.83 9.81
CA ASP A 77 -13.51 1.73 10.72
C ASP A 77 -12.77 2.17 12.00
N PRO A 78 -13.06 1.53 13.15
CA PRO A 78 -12.26 1.67 14.37
C PRO A 78 -10.82 1.26 14.15
N ALA A 79 -9.90 1.88 14.90
CA ALA A 79 -8.47 1.68 14.73
C ALA A 79 -7.99 0.23 14.87
N GLU A 80 -8.65 -0.55 15.70
CA GLU A 80 -8.42 -1.99 15.90
C GLU A 80 -8.71 -2.77 14.61
N ILE A 81 -9.83 -2.47 13.97
CA ILE A 81 -10.24 -3.08 12.70
C ILE A 81 -9.27 -2.68 11.60
N ARG A 82 -8.94 -1.38 11.49
CA ARG A 82 -7.97 -0.91 10.49
C ARG A 82 -6.61 -1.60 10.63
N TYR A 83 -6.12 -1.76 11.86
CA TYR A 83 -4.88 -2.49 12.13
C TYR A 83 -4.99 -3.98 11.76
N ALA A 84 -6.09 -4.66 12.14
CA ALA A 84 -6.31 -6.06 11.80
C ALA A 84 -6.34 -6.27 10.27
N THR A 85 -7.10 -5.43 9.56
CA THR A 85 -7.18 -5.42 8.10
C THR A 85 -5.82 -5.18 7.46
N PHE A 86 -5.03 -4.23 7.99
CA PHE A 86 -3.67 -4.00 7.52
C PHE A 86 -2.78 -5.24 7.67
N VAL A 87 -2.81 -5.89 8.85
CA VAL A 87 -2.04 -7.12 9.10
C VAL A 87 -2.50 -8.23 8.17
N GLN A 88 -3.80 -8.38 7.90
CA GLN A 88 -4.32 -9.39 6.99
C GLN A 88 -3.82 -9.17 5.55
N HIS A 89 -3.92 -7.95 5.04
CA HIS A 89 -3.47 -7.60 3.68
C HIS A 89 -1.96 -7.66 3.49
N HIS A 90 -1.18 -7.49 4.57
CA HIS A 90 0.29 -7.52 4.54
C HIS A 90 0.88 -8.69 5.36
N SER A 91 0.10 -9.76 5.54
CA SER A 91 0.32 -10.82 6.54
C SER A 91 1.67 -11.52 6.47
N THR A 92 2.25 -11.66 5.28
CA THR A 92 3.58 -12.26 5.10
C THR A 92 4.74 -11.29 5.26
N ARG A 93 4.50 -9.97 5.29
CA ARG A 93 5.53 -8.94 5.11
C ARG A 93 5.46 -7.75 6.07
N TYR A 94 4.46 -7.70 6.96
CA TYR A 94 4.27 -6.55 7.85
C TYR A 94 5.46 -6.27 8.78
N ASN A 95 6.29 -7.27 9.08
CA ASN A 95 7.51 -7.13 9.87
C ASN A 95 8.59 -6.27 9.20
N ARG A 96 8.53 -6.12 7.86
CA ARG A 96 9.46 -5.27 7.07
C ARG A 96 9.07 -3.78 7.14
N ILE A 97 7.88 -3.48 7.66
CA ILE A 97 7.33 -2.12 7.68
C ILE A 97 7.51 -1.53 9.08
N SER A 98 8.16 -0.37 9.17
CA SER A 98 8.35 0.30 10.46
C SER A 98 7.02 0.69 11.10
N LEU A 99 6.99 0.78 12.44
CA LEU A 99 5.80 1.23 13.17
C LEU A 99 5.35 2.65 12.74
N TYR A 100 6.29 3.51 12.37
CA TYR A 100 5.99 4.85 11.86
C TYR A 100 5.19 4.79 10.56
N MET A 101 5.66 3.98 9.61
CA MET A 101 5.02 3.80 8.32
C MET A 101 3.64 3.18 8.49
N MET A 102 3.50 2.13 9.32
CA MET A 102 2.18 1.56 9.64
C MET A 102 1.22 2.63 10.21
N ALA A 103 1.69 3.46 11.14
CA ALA A 103 0.87 4.52 11.72
C ALA A 103 0.43 5.55 10.65
N SER A 104 1.36 5.99 9.78
CA SER A 104 1.06 6.90 8.66
C SER A 104 0.06 6.30 7.67
N PHE A 105 0.19 5.00 7.35
CA PHE A 105 -0.72 4.29 6.46
C PHE A 105 -2.15 4.24 7.02
N LEU A 106 -2.26 3.95 8.32
CA LEU A 106 -3.53 3.80 9.04
C LEU A 106 -4.17 5.13 9.48
N GLY A 107 -3.53 6.27 9.19
CA GLY A 107 -4.00 7.57 9.69
C GLY A 107 -3.98 7.67 11.23
N LEU A 108 -2.95 7.10 11.86
CA LEU A 108 -2.76 7.07 13.31
C LEU A 108 -1.46 7.71 13.74
N THR A 109 -1.42 8.15 15.00
CA THR A 109 -0.14 8.46 15.64
C THR A 109 0.58 7.16 16.04
N ARG A 110 1.91 7.20 16.05
CA ARG A 110 2.75 6.06 16.51
C ARG A 110 2.36 5.59 17.92
N ALA A 111 2.16 6.54 18.84
CA ALA A 111 1.79 6.25 20.22
C ALA A 111 0.44 5.54 20.32
N TYR A 112 -0.55 6.00 19.55
CA TYR A 112 -1.87 5.39 19.53
C TYR A 112 -1.85 3.98 18.91
N LEU A 113 -1.16 3.80 17.78
CA LEU A 113 -0.97 2.47 17.18
C LEU A 113 -0.27 1.50 18.15
N SER A 114 0.76 1.97 18.88
CA SER A 114 1.43 1.19 19.92
C SER A 114 0.46 0.73 21.03
N ARG A 115 -0.52 1.56 21.40
CA ARG A 115 -1.55 1.20 22.39
C ARG A 115 -2.52 0.16 21.84
N VAL A 116 -3.02 0.34 20.61
CA VAL A 116 -3.91 -0.61 19.92
C VAL A 116 -3.28 -2.01 19.86
N ARG A 117 -2.01 -2.09 19.42
CA ARG A 117 -1.27 -3.36 19.34
C ARG A 117 -1.19 -4.07 20.69
N ARG A 118 -0.88 -3.34 21.77
CA ARG A 118 -0.82 -3.89 23.14
C ARG A 118 -2.17 -4.42 23.63
N GLN A 119 -3.26 -3.73 23.31
CA GLN A 119 -4.61 -4.18 23.69
C GLN A 119 -5.00 -5.48 22.99
N ILE A 120 -4.66 -5.62 21.70
CA ILE A 120 -4.93 -6.84 20.92
C ILE A 120 -4.16 -8.03 21.50
N VAL A 121 -2.87 -7.86 21.80
CA VAL A 121 -2.05 -8.93 22.41
C VAL A 121 -2.61 -9.37 23.77
N LYS A 122 -3.02 -8.42 24.62
CA LYS A 122 -3.64 -8.73 25.93
C LYS A 122 -4.94 -9.53 25.78
N ARG A 123 -5.79 -9.17 24.80
CA ARG A 123 -7.05 -9.89 24.53
C ARG A 123 -6.79 -11.31 24.00
N GLY A 124 -5.80 -11.49 23.12
CA GLY A 124 -5.42 -12.80 22.59
C GLY A 124 -4.91 -13.76 23.68
N HIS A 125 -4.14 -13.26 24.65
CA HIS A 125 -3.69 -14.08 25.79
C HIS A 125 -4.86 -14.48 26.70
N ALA A 126 -5.78 -13.56 27.00
CA ALA A 126 -6.94 -13.84 27.85
C ALA A 126 -7.91 -14.87 27.22
N ALA A 127 -8.05 -14.88 25.90
CA ALA A 127 -8.91 -15.83 25.18
C ALA A 127 -8.28 -17.22 24.97
N SER A 128 -6.96 -17.37 25.12
CA SER A 128 -6.26 -18.66 25.05
C SER A 128 -6.09 -19.33 26.43
N SER A 129 -6.42 -18.62 27.51
CA SER A 129 -6.37 -19.07 28.90
C SER A 129 -7.74 -19.40 29.49
N ALA A 130 -8.79 -19.40 28.66
CA ALA A 130 -10.16 -19.78 28.98
C ALA A 130 -10.56 -20.96 28.10
#